data_AF-A0A7V2XJK7-F1
#
_entry.id   AF-A0A7V2XJK7-F1
#
_cell.length_a   1.000
_cell.length_b   1.000
_cell.length_c   1.000
_cell.angle_alpha   90.00
_cell.angle_beta   90.00
_cell.angle_gamma   90.00
#
_symmetry.space_group_name_H-M   'P 1'
#
loop_
_entity.id
_entity.type
_entity.pdbx_description
1 polymer ?
#
loop_
_entity_poly.entity_id
_entity_poly.type
_entity_poly.pdbx_seq_one_letter_code
_entity_poly.pdbx_strand_id
1 'polypeptide(L)'
;MTLRPIALLAAIALAAGALAPIALAQEELGHDPWVGEAEGGIDPAALGADDDKPEDQPALPTRLFRCQMNALESARYSAAELTLQRGDPKGAIARLTELLEATKREGLRDVTNLNLGLLHDAWLHDHATAAKHYRAVGGILRHGATRLMLRMLVRAGKPDEAAKAADDIAAKAAEKGDKGLGLATLHRLALTFKRHGSPHHALAVYERIARDYTPDILRQMTEAIEREVAEALQQVQRLQRADRGDEAERLLERLQEARPQELRAAGRWDELAAFEKALEKGMQRLEALEREAAEREERGADAPPKKADF
;
A
#
# COMPACT_ATOMS: atom_id res chain seq x y z
N MET A 1 -18.12 56.91 9.10
CA MET A 1 -17.19 55.87 8.60
C MET A 1 -17.80 54.53 8.93
N THR A 2 -18.18 53.82 7.89
CA THR A 2 -19.18 52.75 7.85
C THR A 2 -18.62 51.41 8.33
N LEU A 3 -19.38 50.76 9.21
CA LEU A 3 -19.30 49.35 9.58
C LEU A 3 -19.52 48.45 8.35
N ARG A 4 -18.73 47.38 8.18
CA ARG A 4 -19.16 45.96 8.08
C ARG A 4 -18.08 45.02 7.44
N PRO A 5 -18.21 43.68 7.62
CA PRO A 5 -17.13 42.79 8.05
C PRO A 5 -16.69 41.76 6.99
N ILE A 6 -15.60 41.06 7.31
CA ILE A 6 -15.10 39.86 6.64
C ILE A 6 -16.01 38.68 7.02
N ALA A 7 -16.88 38.28 6.11
CA ALA A 7 -17.51 36.95 6.08
C ALA A 7 -18.15 36.74 4.70
N LEU A 8 -17.43 36.13 3.76
CA LEU A 8 -17.95 35.22 2.74
C LEU A 8 -16.82 34.86 1.77
N LEU A 9 -16.42 33.59 1.74
CA LEU A 9 -15.97 32.93 0.50
C LEU A 9 -16.35 31.44 0.61
N ALA A 10 -17.65 31.21 0.56
CA ALA A 10 -18.23 29.98 0.06
C ALA A 10 -19.06 30.34 -1.17
N ALA A 11 -18.70 29.73 -2.30
CA ALA A 11 -19.46 29.53 -3.54
C ALA A 11 -20.01 30.77 -4.29
N ILE A 12 -19.67 30.87 -5.58
CA ILE A 12 -20.62 30.94 -6.70
C ILE A 12 -19.88 30.60 -8.01
N ALA A 13 -20.44 29.64 -8.73
CA ALA A 13 -20.08 29.24 -10.09
C ALA A 13 -20.96 29.96 -11.13
N LEU A 14 -20.47 29.98 -12.39
CA LEU A 14 -21.15 30.30 -13.67
C LEU A 14 -21.44 31.81 -13.93
N ALA A 15 -21.16 32.43 -15.08
CA ALA A 15 -21.17 31.93 -16.47
C ALA A 15 -20.40 32.87 -17.48
N ALA A 16 -20.10 32.32 -18.67
CA ALA A 16 -19.65 32.93 -19.96
C ALA A 16 -18.18 33.43 -20.03
N GLY A 17 -17.30 33.06 -20.98
CA GLY A 17 -17.41 32.30 -22.23
C GLY A 17 -16.51 32.96 -23.29
N ALA A 18 -15.31 32.42 -23.57
CA ALA A 18 -14.54 32.62 -24.82
C ALA A 18 -13.20 31.83 -24.85
N LEU A 19 -13.16 30.75 -25.64
CA LEU A 19 -12.12 30.30 -26.59
C LEU A 19 -10.60 30.24 -26.20
N ALA A 20 -10.15 29.03 -25.80
CA ALA A 20 -8.93 28.25 -26.17
C ALA A 20 -7.49 28.81 -25.91
N PRO A 21 -6.42 27.98 -25.70
CA PRO A 21 -6.30 26.54 -26.02
C PRO A 21 -5.75 25.58 -24.91
N ILE A 22 -6.21 24.32 -24.99
CA ILE A 22 -5.54 23.04 -24.68
C ILE A 22 -4.55 23.03 -23.48
N ALA A 23 -5.09 22.77 -22.29
CA ALA A 23 -4.35 22.17 -21.18
C ALA A 23 -4.81 20.72 -21.01
N LEU A 24 -3.90 19.79 -21.26
CA LEU A 24 -4.08 18.35 -21.24
C LEU A 24 -4.27 17.81 -19.81
N ALA A 25 -5.27 16.94 -19.69
CA ALA A 25 -5.30 15.74 -18.85
C ALA A 25 -5.53 15.89 -17.33
N GLN A 26 -6.70 16.43 -16.96
CA GLN A 26 -7.58 15.76 -16.00
C GLN A 26 -8.94 15.61 -16.67
N GLU A 27 -9.04 14.64 -17.56
CA GLU A 27 -10.31 14.27 -18.17
C GLU A 27 -11.05 13.35 -17.19
N GLU A 28 -12.23 13.81 -16.81
CA GLU A 28 -13.32 13.05 -16.23
C GLU A 28 -13.46 11.66 -16.90
N LEU A 29 -12.83 10.65 -16.33
CA LEU A 29 -13.19 9.26 -16.60
C LEU A 29 -14.14 8.82 -15.50
N GLY A 30 -15.42 8.92 -15.87
CA GLY A 30 -16.56 8.62 -15.03
C GLY A 30 -16.47 7.28 -14.33
N HIS A 31 -17.19 7.20 -13.22
CA HIS A 31 -17.65 5.95 -12.64
C HIS A 31 -18.04 4.96 -13.73
N ASP A 32 -17.41 3.79 -13.74
CA ASP A 32 -17.77 2.66 -14.58
C ASP A 32 -19.12 2.11 -14.07
N PRO A 33 -20.23 2.26 -14.81
CA PRO A 33 -21.56 1.82 -14.36
C PRO A 33 -21.70 0.28 -14.34
N TRP A 34 -20.67 -0.47 -14.77
CA TRP A 34 -20.63 -1.93 -14.72
C TRP A 34 -19.83 -2.48 -13.53
N VAL A 35 -19.23 -1.60 -12.73
CA VAL A 35 -18.67 -1.95 -11.42
C VAL A 35 -19.81 -1.84 -10.42
N GLY A 36 -20.49 -2.95 -10.13
CA GLY A 36 -21.34 -3.02 -8.94
C GLY A 36 -20.53 -2.53 -7.74
N GLU A 37 -21.10 -1.65 -6.94
CA GLU A 37 -20.56 -0.88 -5.79
C GLU A 37 -19.56 -1.65 -4.92
N ALA A 38 -18.38 -1.93 -5.46
CA ALA A 38 -17.18 -2.27 -4.72
C ALA A 38 -16.33 -1.00 -4.75
N GLU A 39 -16.84 0.04 -4.07
CA GLU A 39 -15.99 1.09 -3.51
C GLU A 39 -15.04 0.40 -2.52
N GLY A 40 -13.96 -0.14 -3.06
CA GLY A 40 -13.01 -0.91 -2.31
C GLY A 40 -11.90 -1.28 -3.26
N GLY A 41 -10.84 -0.47 -3.26
CA GLY A 41 -9.54 -0.97 -3.71
C GLY A 41 -9.28 -2.33 -3.05
N ILE A 42 -8.50 -3.19 -3.69
CA ILE A 42 -8.12 -4.49 -3.11
C ILE A 42 -7.56 -4.20 -1.73
N ASP A 43 -8.30 -4.54 -0.66
CA ASP A 43 -7.78 -4.43 0.68
C ASP A 43 -6.69 -5.51 0.82
N PRO A 44 -5.40 -5.12 0.87
CA PRO A 44 -4.32 -6.08 0.99
C PRO A 44 -4.38 -6.81 2.34
N ALA A 45 -5.08 -6.26 3.33
CA ALA A 45 -5.39 -6.93 4.59
C ALA A 45 -6.50 -7.99 4.42
N ALA A 46 -7.49 -7.77 3.55
CA ALA A 46 -8.53 -8.75 3.22
C ALA A 46 -8.01 -9.96 2.44
N LEU A 47 -6.87 -9.85 1.74
CA LEU A 47 -6.10 -11.00 1.22
C LEU A 47 -5.55 -11.91 2.35
N GLY A 48 -5.87 -11.62 3.61
CA GLY A 48 -5.37 -12.32 4.77
C GLY A 48 -6.10 -12.11 6.10
N ALA A 49 -7.33 -11.58 6.11
CA ALA A 49 -8.10 -11.29 7.32
C ALA A 49 -8.75 -12.56 7.90
N ASP A 50 -7.92 -13.48 8.39
CA ASP A 50 -8.21 -14.38 9.50
C ASP A 50 -7.00 -15.29 9.71
N ASP A 51 -6.05 -14.79 10.49
CA ASP A 51 -4.88 -15.57 10.90
C ASP A 51 -5.20 -16.60 12.01
N ASP A 52 -6.40 -16.56 12.57
CA ASP A 52 -6.84 -17.41 13.69
C ASP A 52 -7.97 -18.39 13.35
N LYS A 53 -8.52 -18.37 12.13
CA LYS A 53 -9.53 -19.36 11.72
C LYS A 53 -8.85 -20.56 11.03
N PRO A 54 -9.20 -21.80 11.39
CA PRO A 54 -8.88 -22.96 10.56
C PRO A 54 -9.63 -22.77 9.23
N GLU A 55 -8.89 -22.49 8.15
CA GLU A 55 -9.46 -22.32 6.82
C GLU A 55 -9.91 -23.69 6.29
N ASP A 56 -11.23 -23.88 6.15
CA ASP A 56 -11.79 -24.76 5.13
C ASP A 56 -11.25 -24.33 3.75
N GLN A 57 -11.06 -25.29 2.84
CA GLN A 57 -10.49 -25.06 1.51
C GLN A 57 -10.98 -23.75 0.90
N PRO A 58 -10.09 -22.85 0.43
CA PRO A 58 -10.53 -21.59 -0.14
C PRO A 58 -11.46 -21.92 -1.31
N ALA A 59 -12.70 -21.41 -1.25
CA ALA A 59 -13.61 -21.47 -2.38
C ALA A 59 -12.85 -21.01 -3.63
N LEU A 60 -12.85 -21.84 -4.67
CA LEU A 60 -12.10 -21.55 -5.89
C LEU A 60 -12.44 -20.12 -6.35
N PRO A 61 -11.43 -19.28 -6.64
CA PRO A 61 -11.70 -17.91 -7.03
C PRO A 61 -12.50 -17.94 -8.32
N THR A 62 -13.80 -17.61 -8.22
CA THR A 62 -14.70 -17.41 -9.36
C THR A 62 -14.77 -15.94 -9.77
N ARG A 63 -14.09 -15.08 -8.99
CA ARG A 63 -13.92 -13.66 -9.25
C ARG A 63 -12.46 -13.28 -9.27
N LEU A 64 -12.13 -12.36 -10.15
CA LEU A 64 -10.77 -11.83 -10.28
C LEU A 64 -10.62 -10.57 -9.44
N PHE A 65 -9.44 -10.38 -8.84
CA PHE A 65 -9.07 -9.10 -8.24
C PHE A 65 -9.00 -8.02 -9.32
N ARG A 66 -9.47 -6.80 -9.00
CA ARG A 66 -9.55 -5.67 -9.92
C ARG A 66 -8.86 -4.43 -9.34
N CYS A 67 -8.44 -3.53 -10.23
CA CYS A 67 -7.98 -2.19 -9.92
C CYS A 67 -8.65 -1.18 -10.86
N GLN A 68 -8.30 0.10 -10.74
CA GLN A 68 -8.75 1.10 -11.70
C GLN A 68 -8.23 0.77 -13.12
N MET A 69 -9.15 0.62 -14.06
CA MET A 69 -8.91 0.21 -15.44
C MET A 69 -9.58 1.18 -16.40
N ASN A 70 -9.03 1.35 -17.60
CA ASN A 70 -9.81 1.99 -18.68
C ASN A 70 -10.86 1.01 -19.24
N ALA A 71 -11.77 1.49 -20.07
CA ALA A 71 -12.87 0.68 -20.61
C ALA A 71 -12.38 -0.58 -21.36
N LEU A 72 -11.27 -0.48 -22.11
CA LEU A 72 -10.71 -1.61 -22.87
C LEU A 72 -10.11 -2.67 -21.93
N GLU A 73 -9.35 -2.24 -20.92
CA GLU A 73 -8.78 -3.11 -19.89
C GLU A 73 -9.89 -3.80 -19.08
N SER A 74 -10.92 -3.05 -18.67
CA SER A 74 -12.09 -3.56 -17.94
C SER A 74 -12.85 -4.61 -18.76
N ALA A 75 -13.05 -4.38 -20.06
CA ALA A 75 -13.69 -5.34 -20.96
C ALA A 75 -12.87 -6.63 -21.09
N ARG A 76 -11.54 -6.53 -21.23
CA ARG A 76 -10.63 -7.69 -21.30
C ARG A 76 -10.65 -8.50 -19.99
N TYR A 77 -10.64 -7.81 -18.85
CA TYR A 77 -10.72 -8.45 -17.53
C TYR A 77 -12.05 -9.17 -17.33
N SER A 78 -13.15 -8.51 -17.71
CA SER A 78 -14.50 -9.08 -17.59
C SER A 78 -14.67 -10.28 -18.50
N ALA A 79 -14.08 -10.27 -19.70
CA ALA A 79 -14.06 -11.45 -20.58
C ALA A 79 -13.28 -12.62 -19.97
N ALA A 80 -12.14 -12.37 -19.30
CA ALA A 80 -11.39 -13.40 -18.59
C ALA A 80 -12.19 -13.98 -17.41
N GLU A 81 -12.82 -13.12 -16.60
CA GLU A 81 -13.65 -13.53 -15.47
C GLU A 81 -14.89 -14.34 -15.91
N LEU A 82 -15.60 -13.91 -16.96
CA LEU A 82 -16.71 -14.67 -17.52
C LEU A 82 -16.26 -16.02 -18.10
N THR A 83 -15.05 -16.09 -18.66
CA THR A 83 -14.47 -17.36 -19.14
C THR A 83 -14.20 -18.31 -17.96
N LEU A 84 -13.68 -17.79 -16.85
CA LEU A 84 -13.48 -18.53 -15.62
C LEU A 84 -14.80 -19.03 -15.02
N GLN A 85 -15.83 -18.18 -14.96
CA GLN A 85 -17.16 -18.53 -14.44
C GLN A 85 -17.87 -19.60 -15.28
N ARG A 86 -17.51 -19.73 -16.56
CA ARG A 86 -17.98 -20.82 -17.44
C ARG A 86 -17.23 -22.14 -17.24
N GLY A 87 -16.26 -22.20 -16.32
CA GLY A 87 -15.47 -23.39 -16.04
C GLY A 87 -14.27 -23.58 -16.98
N ASP A 88 -13.80 -22.53 -17.65
CA ASP A 88 -12.59 -22.56 -18.48
C ASP A 88 -11.45 -21.73 -17.86
N PRO A 89 -10.75 -22.26 -16.83
CA PRO A 89 -9.63 -21.56 -16.21
C PRO A 89 -8.45 -21.38 -17.16
N LYS A 90 -8.24 -22.27 -18.15
CA LYS A 90 -7.15 -22.15 -19.13
C LYS A 90 -7.40 -21.00 -20.08
N GLY A 91 -8.62 -20.84 -20.58
CA GLY A 91 -9.02 -19.69 -21.39
C GLY A 91 -8.93 -18.37 -20.62
N ALA A 92 -9.30 -18.37 -19.33
CA ALA A 92 -9.13 -17.19 -18.48
C ALA A 92 -7.64 -16.81 -18.31
N ILE A 93 -6.77 -17.78 -18.05
CA ILE A 93 -5.30 -17.58 -17.95
C ILE A 93 -4.73 -17.02 -19.26
N ALA A 94 -5.12 -17.58 -20.41
CA ALA A 94 -4.66 -17.09 -21.71
C ALA A 94 -5.02 -15.60 -21.91
N ARG A 95 -6.27 -15.23 -21.63
CA ARG A 95 -6.74 -13.83 -21.74
C ARG A 95 -6.00 -12.88 -20.79
N LEU A 96 -5.75 -13.30 -19.55
CA LEU A 96 -4.98 -12.50 -18.59
C LEU A 96 -3.51 -12.36 -19.00
N THR A 97 -2.94 -13.38 -19.63
CA THR A 97 -1.57 -13.35 -20.15
C THR A 97 -1.45 -12.35 -21.31
N GLU A 98 -2.37 -12.38 -22.26
CA GLU A 98 -2.45 -11.39 -23.35
C GLU A 98 -2.58 -9.96 -22.81
N LEU A 99 -3.41 -9.77 -21.77
CA LEU A 99 -3.55 -8.47 -21.12
C LEU A 99 -2.25 -8.03 -20.44
N LEU A 100 -1.56 -8.93 -19.73
CA LEU A 100 -0.30 -8.67 -19.05
C LEU A 100 0.81 -8.26 -20.03
N GLU A 101 0.83 -8.88 -21.21
CA GLU A 101 1.78 -8.55 -22.29
C GLU A 101 1.46 -7.19 -22.93
N ALA A 102 0.18 -6.85 -23.07
CA ALA A 102 -0.26 -5.61 -23.71
C ALA A 102 -0.14 -4.38 -22.80
N THR A 103 -0.23 -4.54 -21.47
CA THR A 103 -0.27 -3.40 -20.53
C THR A 103 1.10 -3.01 -19.97
N LYS A 104 1.34 -1.70 -19.91
CA LYS A 104 2.52 -1.09 -19.25
C LYS A 104 2.19 -0.51 -17.87
N ARG A 105 0.91 -0.48 -17.46
CA ARG A 105 0.49 0.11 -16.18
C ARG A 105 0.86 -0.83 -15.02
N GLU A 106 1.78 -0.41 -14.17
CA GLU A 106 2.31 -1.25 -13.07
C GLU A 106 1.21 -1.83 -12.17
N GLY A 107 0.26 -1.00 -11.72
CA GLY A 107 -0.85 -1.48 -10.88
C GLY A 107 -1.71 -2.56 -11.55
N LEU A 108 -1.96 -2.46 -12.86
CA LEU A 108 -2.69 -3.51 -13.60
C LEU A 108 -1.83 -4.76 -13.75
N ARG A 109 -0.52 -4.62 -13.99
CA ARG A 109 0.41 -5.75 -14.07
C ARG A 109 0.48 -6.51 -12.75
N ASP A 110 0.50 -5.80 -11.62
CA ASP A 110 0.53 -6.40 -10.28
C ASP A 110 -0.73 -7.21 -10.00
N VAL A 111 -1.91 -6.63 -10.24
CA VAL A 111 -3.20 -7.33 -10.07
C VAL A 111 -3.34 -8.49 -11.04
N THR A 112 -2.86 -8.35 -12.27
CA THR A 112 -2.90 -9.44 -13.27
C THR A 112 -1.98 -10.59 -12.86
N ASN A 113 -0.75 -10.31 -12.41
CA ASN A 113 0.14 -11.34 -11.87
C ASN A 113 -0.45 -12.01 -10.63
N LEU A 114 -1.06 -11.26 -9.71
CA LEU A 114 -1.73 -11.84 -8.54
C LEU A 114 -2.81 -12.85 -8.96
N ASN A 115 -3.68 -12.47 -9.90
CA ASN A 115 -4.72 -13.34 -10.43
C ASN A 115 -4.15 -14.57 -11.15
N LEU A 116 -3.12 -14.40 -12.00
CA LEU A 116 -2.46 -15.52 -12.66
C LEU A 116 -1.85 -16.49 -11.65
N GLY A 117 -1.18 -15.99 -10.60
CA GLY A 117 -0.65 -16.80 -9.52
C GLY A 117 -1.73 -17.66 -8.85
N LEU A 118 -2.86 -17.05 -8.53
CA LEU A 118 -4.01 -17.73 -7.93
C LEU A 118 -4.61 -18.80 -8.86
N LEU A 119 -4.77 -18.50 -10.15
CA LEU A 119 -5.33 -19.45 -11.11
C LEU A 119 -4.40 -20.63 -11.37
N HIS A 120 -3.09 -20.39 -11.52
CA HIS A 120 -2.11 -21.48 -11.68
C HIS A 120 -2.07 -22.40 -10.47
N ASP A 121 -2.15 -21.85 -9.25
CA ASP A 121 -2.17 -22.62 -8.01
C ASP A 121 -3.49 -23.42 -7.85
N ALA A 122 -4.63 -22.72 -7.91
CA ALA A 122 -5.93 -23.30 -7.57
C ALA A 122 -6.48 -24.25 -8.63
N TRP A 123 -6.26 -23.96 -9.92
CA TRP A 123 -6.90 -24.69 -11.02
C TRP A 123 -5.96 -25.59 -11.82
N LEU A 124 -4.69 -25.23 -11.93
CA LEU A 124 -3.71 -26.01 -12.70
C LEU A 124 -2.76 -26.82 -11.80
N HIS A 125 -2.73 -26.55 -10.50
CA HIS A 125 -1.76 -27.10 -9.55
C HIS A 125 -0.30 -26.91 -10.02
N ASP A 126 -0.05 -25.83 -10.77
CA ASP A 126 1.27 -25.47 -11.28
C ASP A 126 1.91 -24.45 -10.34
N HIS A 127 2.45 -24.97 -9.24
CA HIS A 127 3.05 -24.15 -8.18
C HIS A 127 4.31 -23.40 -8.64
N ALA A 128 5.03 -23.92 -9.64
CA ALA A 128 6.23 -23.26 -10.14
C ALA A 128 5.85 -21.96 -10.90
N THR A 129 4.87 -22.05 -11.80
CA THR A 129 4.38 -20.88 -12.53
C THR A 129 3.63 -19.93 -11.61
N ALA A 130 2.84 -20.44 -10.66
CA ALA A 130 2.19 -19.61 -9.65
C ALA A 130 3.21 -18.79 -8.83
N ALA A 131 4.29 -19.43 -8.35
CA ALA A 131 5.36 -18.74 -7.63
C ALA A 131 6.05 -17.66 -8.49
N LYS A 132 6.22 -17.90 -9.80
CA LYS A 132 6.77 -16.88 -10.72
C LYS A 132 5.87 -15.65 -10.77
N HIS A 133 4.56 -15.83 -10.88
CA HIS A 133 3.61 -14.72 -10.89
C HIS A 133 3.54 -13.99 -9.56
N TYR A 134 3.50 -14.69 -8.42
CA TYR A 134 3.51 -14.04 -7.11
C TYR A 134 4.77 -13.20 -6.88
N ARG A 135 5.95 -13.64 -7.34
CA ARG A 135 7.19 -12.86 -7.25
C ARG A 135 7.20 -11.61 -8.15
N ALA A 136 6.37 -11.59 -9.19
CA ALA A 136 6.25 -10.46 -10.09
C ALA A 136 5.28 -9.37 -9.60
N VAL A 137 4.55 -9.62 -8.50
CA VAL A 137 3.66 -8.63 -7.89
C VAL A 137 4.46 -7.60 -7.10
N GLY A 138 4.32 -6.34 -7.48
CA GLY A 138 4.91 -5.17 -6.83
C GLY A 138 3.96 -4.46 -5.85
N GLY A 139 4.30 -3.19 -5.56
CA GLY A 139 3.49 -2.29 -4.74
C GLY A 139 3.16 -2.85 -3.35
N ILE A 140 2.00 -2.47 -2.82
CA ILE A 140 1.47 -2.97 -1.55
C ILE A 140 0.98 -4.43 -1.65
N LEU A 141 0.58 -4.87 -2.84
CA LEU A 141 0.06 -6.22 -3.11
C LEU A 141 1.13 -7.30 -2.97
N ARG A 142 2.42 -6.96 -3.11
CA ARG A 142 3.55 -7.88 -2.94
C ARG A 142 3.51 -8.64 -1.61
N HIS A 143 3.00 -8.01 -0.56
CA HIS A 143 2.94 -8.62 0.78
C HIS A 143 1.88 -9.72 0.84
N GLY A 144 0.73 -9.51 0.20
CA GLY A 144 -0.31 -10.52 0.00
C GLY A 144 0.17 -11.65 -0.92
N ALA A 145 0.81 -11.31 -2.04
CA ALA A 145 1.38 -12.29 -2.95
C ALA A 145 2.46 -13.17 -2.29
N THR A 146 3.33 -12.58 -1.46
CA THR A 146 4.32 -13.32 -0.66
C THR A 146 3.64 -14.31 0.28
N ARG A 147 2.58 -13.88 0.99
CA ARG A 147 1.79 -14.75 1.86
C ARG A 147 1.21 -15.94 1.10
N LEU A 148 0.57 -15.68 -0.04
CA LEU A 148 -0.01 -16.70 -0.90
C LEU A 148 1.05 -17.69 -1.40
N MET A 149 2.21 -17.18 -1.84
CA MET A 149 3.32 -18.02 -2.31
C MET A 149 3.85 -18.94 -1.20
N LEU A 150 4.11 -18.41 0.00
CA LEU A 150 4.62 -19.22 1.12
C LEU A 150 3.59 -20.28 1.53
N ARG A 151 2.31 -19.91 1.65
CA ARG A 151 1.22 -20.86 1.93
C ARG A 151 1.14 -21.95 0.88
N MET A 152 1.14 -21.57 -0.39
CA MET A 152 1.10 -22.52 -1.51
C MET A 152 2.24 -23.52 -1.44
N LEU A 153 3.49 -23.06 -1.26
CA LEU A 153 4.67 -23.93 -1.22
C LEU A 153 4.61 -24.91 -0.04
N VAL A 154 4.21 -24.45 1.14
CA VAL A 154 4.05 -25.32 2.31
C VAL A 154 2.93 -26.34 2.10
N ARG A 155 1.77 -25.91 1.59
CA ARG A 155 0.64 -26.81 1.26
C ARG A 155 1.03 -27.86 0.21
N ALA A 156 1.87 -27.49 -0.75
CA ALA A 156 2.39 -28.39 -1.77
C ALA A 156 3.49 -29.35 -1.27
N GLY A 157 3.79 -29.36 0.04
CA GLY A 157 4.83 -30.22 0.61
C GLY A 157 6.25 -29.80 0.24
N LYS A 158 6.47 -28.51 -0.05
CA LYS A 158 7.76 -27.94 -0.47
C LYS A 158 8.31 -26.96 0.60
N PRO A 159 8.59 -27.42 1.83
CA PRO A 159 9.04 -26.56 2.92
C PRO A 159 10.38 -25.86 2.61
N ASP A 160 11.31 -26.56 1.94
CA ASP A 160 12.62 -26.00 1.59
C ASP A 160 12.51 -24.89 0.53
N GLU A 161 11.60 -25.03 -0.44
CA GLU A 161 11.33 -23.96 -1.41
C GLU A 161 10.68 -22.74 -0.74
N ALA A 162 9.80 -22.96 0.24
CA ALA A 162 9.20 -21.88 1.03
C ALA A 162 10.24 -21.14 1.86
N ALA A 163 11.15 -21.88 2.52
CA ALA A 163 12.26 -21.31 3.28
C ALA A 163 13.20 -20.50 2.37
N LYS A 164 13.60 -21.05 1.22
CA LYS A 164 14.42 -20.35 0.25
C LYS A 164 13.74 -19.07 -0.26
N ALA A 165 12.44 -19.12 -0.56
CA ALA A 165 11.71 -17.95 -1.00
C ALA A 165 11.66 -16.85 0.07
N ALA A 166 11.48 -17.22 1.35
CA ALA A 166 11.55 -16.26 2.45
C ALA A 166 12.96 -15.68 2.63
N ASP A 167 14.00 -16.50 2.48
CA ASP A 167 15.39 -16.07 2.55
C ASP A 167 15.76 -15.09 1.43
N ASP A 168 15.35 -15.38 0.19
CA ASP A 168 15.57 -14.49 -0.95
C ASP A 168 14.91 -13.12 -0.72
N ILE A 169 13.72 -13.09 -0.10
CA ILE A 169 13.02 -11.84 0.24
C ILE A 169 13.74 -11.10 1.37
N ALA A 170 14.13 -11.80 2.44
CA ALA A 170 14.83 -11.22 3.57
C ALA A 170 16.21 -10.67 3.17
N ALA A 171 16.96 -11.38 2.32
CA ALA A 171 18.25 -10.94 1.81
C ALA A 171 18.12 -9.65 0.99
N LYS A 172 17.18 -9.60 0.03
CA LYS A 172 16.90 -8.40 -0.76
C LYS A 172 16.43 -7.23 0.10
N ALA A 173 15.69 -7.50 1.17
CA ALA A 173 15.26 -6.47 2.11
C ALA A 173 16.46 -5.93 2.89
N ALA A 174 17.35 -6.80 3.37
CA ALA A 174 18.58 -6.43 4.07
C ALA A 174 19.54 -5.60 3.19
N GLU A 175 19.68 -5.93 1.90
CA GLU A 175 20.46 -5.13 0.92
C GLU A 175 19.96 -3.68 0.81
N LYS A 176 18.65 -3.48 1.03
CA LYS A 176 18.01 -2.15 1.05
C LYS A 176 17.91 -1.53 2.44
N GLY A 177 18.48 -2.18 3.47
CA GLY A 177 18.39 -1.74 4.85
C GLY A 177 17.04 -2.02 5.54
N ASP A 178 16.11 -2.70 4.88
CA ASP A 178 14.77 -3.01 5.41
C ASP A 178 14.75 -4.34 6.19
N LYS A 179 15.39 -4.34 7.38
CA LYS A 179 15.39 -5.51 8.27
C LYS A 179 13.99 -5.89 8.74
N GLY A 180 13.07 -4.93 8.85
CA GLY A 180 11.70 -5.17 9.29
C GLY A 180 10.88 -6.03 8.33
N LEU A 181 11.04 -5.81 7.02
CA LEU A 181 10.44 -6.69 6.02
C LEU A 181 11.00 -8.13 6.09
N GLY A 182 12.30 -8.28 6.35
CA GLY A 182 12.92 -9.59 6.55
C GLY A 182 12.33 -10.34 7.74
N LEU A 183 12.22 -9.66 8.89
CA LEU A 183 11.61 -10.22 10.10
C LEU A 183 10.15 -10.63 9.86
N ALA A 184 9.35 -9.74 9.28
CA ALA A 184 7.93 -10.00 9.03
C ALA A 184 7.73 -11.20 8.08
N THR A 185 8.60 -11.34 7.08
CA THR A 185 8.58 -12.47 6.14
C THR A 185 8.90 -13.80 6.83
N LEU A 186 9.95 -13.84 7.67
CA LEU A 186 10.32 -15.03 8.43
C LEU A 186 9.24 -15.41 9.44
N HIS A 187 8.67 -14.42 10.15
CA HIS A 187 7.58 -14.67 11.08
C HIS A 187 6.35 -15.26 10.36
N ARG A 188 6.04 -14.75 9.17
CA ARG A 188 4.96 -15.27 8.32
C ARG A 188 5.24 -16.70 7.84
N LEU A 189 6.48 -17.04 7.50
CA LEU A 189 6.88 -18.41 7.19
C LEU A 189 6.65 -19.34 8.40
N ALA A 190 7.09 -18.93 9.59
CA ALA A 190 6.92 -19.72 10.82
C ALA A 190 5.44 -19.98 11.13
N LEU A 191 4.59 -18.95 11.03
CA LEU A 191 3.13 -19.09 11.18
C LEU A 191 2.54 -20.04 10.12
N THR A 192 3.01 -19.95 8.88
CA THR A 192 2.56 -20.81 7.78
C THR A 192 2.89 -22.28 8.08
N PHE A 193 4.11 -22.57 8.53
CA PHE A 193 4.51 -23.93 8.95
C PHE A 193 3.68 -24.43 10.13
N LYS A 194 3.47 -23.59 11.15
CA LYS A 194 2.67 -23.96 12.33
C LYS A 194 1.26 -24.38 11.92
N ARG A 195 0.61 -23.63 11.03
CA ARG A 195 -0.76 -23.91 10.58
C ARG A 195 -0.89 -25.16 9.73
N HIS A 196 0.12 -25.47 8.92
CA HIS A 196 0.12 -26.66 8.06
C HIS A 196 0.73 -27.88 8.76
N GLY A 197 0.68 -27.94 10.10
CA GLY A 197 1.11 -29.12 10.86
C GLY A 197 2.61 -29.40 10.78
N SER A 198 3.45 -28.38 10.54
CA SER A 198 4.91 -28.49 10.46
C SER A 198 5.60 -27.80 11.67
N PRO A 199 5.35 -28.24 12.92
CA PRO A 199 5.83 -27.54 14.11
C PRO A 199 7.36 -27.50 14.23
N HIS A 200 8.08 -28.52 13.74
CA HIS A 200 9.55 -28.53 13.75
C HIS A 200 10.14 -27.46 12.82
N HIS A 201 9.58 -27.29 11.61
CA HIS A 201 9.98 -26.22 10.71
C HIS A 201 9.63 -24.84 11.28
N ALA A 202 8.44 -24.70 11.88
CA ALA A 202 8.05 -23.45 12.55
C ALA A 202 9.01 -23.09 13.69
N LEU A 203 9.36 -24.07 14.54
CA LEU A 203 10.29 -23.88 15.65
C LEU A 203 11.68 -23.44 15.14
N ALA A 204 12.21 -24.11 14.13
CA ALA A 204 13.51 -23.74 13.55
C ALA A 204 13.54 -22.30 13.01
N VAL A 205 12.44 -21.84 12.40
CA VAL A 205 12.31 -20.45 11.94
C VAL A 205 12.21 -19.49 13.14
N TYR A 206 11.44 -19.82 14.18
CA TYR A 206 11.36 -18.99 15.39
C TYR A 206 12.69 -18.90 16.15
N GLU A 207 13.43 -20.00 16.28
CA GLU A 207 14.76 -20.01 16.90
C GLU A 207 15.74 -19.15 16.10
N ARG A 208 15.68 -19.23 14.76
CA ARG A 208 16.45 -18.35 13.89
C ARG A 208 16.09 -16.88 14.10
N ILE A 209 14.80 -16.54 14.15
CA ILE A 209 14.36 -15.16 14.43
C ILE A 209 14.92 -14.69 15.77
N ALA A 210 14.78 -15.49 16.84
CA ALA A 210 15.26 -15.13 18.17
C ALA A 210 16.78 -14.94 18.24
N ARG A 211 17.54 -15.65 17.40
CA ARG A 211 18.99 -15.51 17.28
C ARG A 211 19.39 -14.28 16.46
N ASP A 212 18.74 -14.05 15.32
CA ASP A 212 19.18 -13.08 14.33
C ASP A 212 18.59 -11.66 14.58
N TYR A 213 17.45 -11.55 15.28
CA TYR A 213 16.76 -10.30 15.59
C TYR A 213 16.73 -10.02 17.09
N THR A 214 17.82 -9.44 17.57
CA THR A 214 17.99 -9.06 18.99
C THR A 214 17.11 -7.86 19.36
N PRO A 215 16.86 -7.61 20.66
CA PRO A 215 16.15 -6.41 21.11
C PRO A 215 16.77 -5.10 20.60
N ASP A 216 18.10 -5.07 20.43
CA ASP A 216 18.79 -3.91 19.87
C ASP A 216 18.43 -3.68 18.39
N ILE A 217 18.36 -4.75 17.59
CA ILE A 217 17.93 -4.67 16.18
C ILE A 217 16.48 -4.19 16.09
N LEU A 218 15.59 -4.71 16.93
CA LEU A 218 14.18 -4.28 16.97
C LEU A 218 14.07 -2.80 17.33
N ARG A 219 14.86 -2.33 18.31
CA ARG A 219 14.95 -0.91 18.66
C ARG A 219 15.44 -0.06 17.49
N GLN A 220 16.51 -0.48 16.80
CA GLN A 220 17.03 0.23 15.62
C GLN A 220 15.98 0.34 14.50
N MET A 221 15.16 -0.70 14.31
CA MET A 221 14.05 -0.67 13.35
C MET A 221 13.00 0.37 13.74
N THR A 222 12.57 0.39 15.01
CA THR A 222 11.62 1.40 15.49
C THR A 222 12.19 2.82 15.38
N GLU A 223 13.46 3.03 15.74
CA GLU A 223 14.12 4.34 15.62
C GLU A 223 14.28 4.78 14.14
N ALA A 224 14.44 3.84 13.21
CA ALA A 224 14.46 4.15 11.78
C ALA A 224 13.11 4.67 11.29
N ILE A 225 12.00 4.05 11.74
CA ILE A 225 10.63 4.49 11.43
C ILE A 225 10.33 5.86 12.06
N GLU A 226 10.73 6.08 13.30
CA GLU A 226 10.56 7.39 13.95
C GLU A 226 11.31 8.50 13.20
N ARG A 227 12.53 8.22 12.73
CA ARG A 227 13.30 9.14 11.88
C ARG A 227 12.65 9.38 10.53
N GLU A 228 12.15 8.34 9.87
CA GLU A 228 11.40 8.45 8.60
C GLU A 228 10.24 9.44 8.75
N VAL A 229 9.44 9.31 9.81
CA VAL A 229 8.33 10.22 10.09
C VAL A 229 8.82 11.65 10.34
N ALA A 230 9.85 11.81 11.19
CA ALA A 230 10.39 13.13 11.51
C ALA A 230 10.93 13.86 10.28
N GLU A 231 11.65 13.17 9.40
CA GLU A 231 12.18 13.71 8.15
C GLU A 231 11.05 14.07 7.17
N ALA A 232 10.03 13.23 7.06
CA ALA A 232 8.88 13.49 6.20
C ALA A 232 8.10 14.73 6.66
N LEU A 233 7.83 14.87 7.97
CA LEU A 233 7.15 16.06 8.50
C LEU A 233 8.01 17.32 8.40
N GLN A 234 9.34 17.22 8.54
CA GLN A 234 10.24 18.33 8.24
C GLN A 234 10.13 18.74 6.76
N GLN A 235 10.00 17.78 5.85
CA GLN A 235 9.82 18.06 4.44
C GLN A 235 8.46 18.72 4.15
N VAL A 236 7.38 18.31 4.83
CA VAL A 236 6.08 18.99 4.79
C VAL A 236 6.24 20.48 5.12
N GLN A 237 6.93 20.81 6.22
CA GLN A 237 7.19 22.22 6.59
C GLN A 237 7.96 22.99 5.52
N ARG A 238 8.96 22.36 4.91
CA ARG A 238 9.75 22.99 3.84
C ARG A 238 8.89 23.29 2.62
N LEU A 239 8.00 22.36 2.24
CA LEU A 239 7.08 22.53 1.13
C LEU A 239 6.06 23.64 1.41
N GLN A 240 5.49 23.67 2.61
CA GLN A 240 4.59 24.76 3.04
C GLN A 240 5.28 26.14 2.96
N ARG A 241 6.51 26.27 3.48
CA ARG A 241 7.28 27.53 3.41
C ARG A 241 7.68 27.94 2.00
N ALA A 242 7.74 26.99 1.08
CA ALA A 242 8.04 27.23 -0.32
C ALA A 242 6.77 27.48 -1.17
N ASP A 243 5.60 27.65 -0.54
CA ASP A 243 4.31 27.81 -1.20
C ASP A 243 3.94 26.64 -2.13
N ARG A 244 4.36 25.42 -1.75
CA ARG A 244 4.09 24.16 -2.46
C ARG A 244 3.07 23.33 -1.68
N GLY A 245 1.91 23.93 -1.40
CA GLY A 245 0.84 23.35 -0.59
C GLY A 245 0.40 21.96 -1.07
N ASP A 246 0.12 21.81 -2.36
CA ASP A 246 -0.35 20.55 -2.95
C ASP A 246 0.63 19.39 -2.72
N GLU A 247 1.94 19.65 -2.74
CA GLU A 247 2.94 18.61 -2.49
C GLU A 247 3.07 18.28 -1.01
N ALA A 248 2.88 19.26 -0.14
CA ALA A 248 2.84 19.04 1.30
C ALA A 248 1.62 18.18 1.68
N GLU A 249 0.46 18.46 1.09
CA GLU A 249 -0.78 17.70 1.29
C GLU A 249 -0.64 16.25 0.82
N ARG A 250 -0.12 16.01 -0.39
CA ARG A 250 0.15 14.64 -0.88
C ARG A 250 1.12 13.86 0.01
N LEU A 251 2.11 14.54 0.58
CA LEU A 251 3.06 13.89 1.51
C LEU A 251 2.37 13.55 2.83
N LEU A 252 1.49 14.41 3.34
CA LEU A 252 0.69 14.13 4.53
C LEU A 252 -0.29 12.98 4.31
N GLU A 253 -1.00 12.96 3.18
CA GLU A 253 -1.89 11.86 2.79
C GLU A 253 -1.13 10.53 2.75
N ARG A 254 0.08 10.52 2.15
CA ARG A 254 0.94 9.32 2.14
C ARG A 254 1.31 8.86 3.55
N LEU A 255 1.61 9.78 4.47
CA LEU A 255 1.95 9.46 5.85
C LEU A 255 0.74 8.95 6.63
N GLN A 256 -0.44 9.51 6.41
CA GLN A 256 -1.66 9.18 7.17
C GLN A 256 -2.33 7.90 6.66
N GLU A 257 -2.24 7.62 5.36
CA GLU A 257 -2.99 6.51 4.74
C GLU A 257 -2.07 5.44 4.18
N ALA A 258 -1.27 5.77 3.17
CA ALA A 258 -0.54 4.78 2.39
C ALA A 258 0.52 4.03 3.20
N ARG A 259 1.29 4.74 4.04
CA ARG A 259 2.39 4.15 4.81
C ARG A 259 1.90 3.19 5.92
N PRO A 260 0.91 3.55 6.75
CA PRO A 260 0.29 2.61 7.68
C PRO A 260 -0.29 1.37 6.99
N GLN A 261 -0.96 1.54 5.85
CA GLN A 261 -1.50 0.41 5.07
C GLN A 261 -0.38 -0.54 4.62
N GLU A 262 0.75 -0.01 4.15
CA GLU A 262 1.91 -0.82 3.75
C GLU A 262 2.47 -1.62 4.94
N LEU A 263 2.65 -0.99 6.10
CA LEU A 263 3.15 -1.66 7.31
C LEU A 263 2.20 -2.77 7.78
N ARG A 264 0.88 -2.53 7.74
CA ARG A 264 -0.16 -3.54 8.05
C ARG A 264 -0.11 -4.72 7.07
N ALA A 265 -0.08 -4.45 5.77
CA ALA A 265 -0.01 -5.49 4.74
C ALA A 265 1.24 -6.37 4.90
N ALA A 266 2.37 -5.74 5.23
CA ALA A 266 3.62 -6.43 5.52
C ALA A 266 3.58 -7.24 6.82
N GLY A 267 2.69 -6.94 7.77
CA GLY A 267 2.64 -7.54 9.09
C GLY A 267 3.71 -6.99 10.04
N ARG A 268 4.12 -5.73 9.86
CA ARG A 268 5.16 -5.03 10.63
C ARG A 268 4.53 -4.26 11.80
N TRP A 269 3.92 -4.97 12.73
CA TRP A 269 3.08 -4.38 13.78
C TRP A 269 3.83 -3.48 14.76
N ASP A 270 5.05 -3.85 15.17
CA ASP A 270 5.86 -3.02 16.07
C ASP A 270 6.27 -1.69 15.41
N GLU A 271 6.62 -1.75 14.14
CA GLU A 271 6.96 -0.58 13.33
C GLU A 271 5.74 0.28 13.03
N LEU A 272 4.57 -0.32 12.80
CA LEU A 272 3.31 0.41 12.68
C LEU A 272 2.99 1.19 13.97
N ALA A 273 3.11 0.55 15.13
CA ALA A 273 2.87 1.21 16.40
C ALA A 273 3.86 2.38 16.66
N ALA A 274 5.14 2.18 16.33
CA ALA A 274 6.14 3.25 16.39
C ALA A 274 5.82 4.39 15.41
N PHE A 275 5.43 4.06 14.18
CA PHE A 275 5.05 5.00 13.13
C PHE A 275 3.86 5.88 13.58
N GLU A 276 2.76 5.26 14.00
CA GLU A 276 1.53 5.96 14.40
C GLU A 276 1.81 6.91 15.57
N LYS A 277 2.57 6.45 16.58
CA LYS A 277 2.98 7.27 17.72
C LYS A 277 3.90 8.44 17.32
N ALA A 278 4.83 8.22 16.41
CA ALA A 278 5.72 9.27 15.92
C ALA A 278 4.96 10.30 15.10
N LEU A 279 4.02 9.85 14.26
CA LEU A 279 3.20 10.70 13.42
C LEU A 279 2.28 11.59 14.26
N GLU A 280 1.60 11.01 15.25
CA GLU A 280 0.75 11.76 16.19
C GLU A 280 1.53 12.90 16.86
N LYS A 281 2.69 12.59 17.46
CA LYS A 281 3.54 13.59 18.11
C LYS A 281 4.04 14.66 17.14
N GLY A 282 4.42 14.25 15.93
CA GLY A 282 4.91 15.15 14.90
C GLY A 282 3.83 16.10 14.40
N MET A 283 2.61 15.62 14.21
CA MET A 283 1.44 16.44 13.82
C MET A 283 1.07 17.45 14.91
N GLN A 284 1.03 17.03 16.18
CA GLN A 284 0.81 17.96 17.31
C GLN A 284 1.85 19.09 17.34
N ARG A 285 3.11 18.78 17.02
CA ARG A 285 4.18 19.77 16.94
C ARG A 285 4.02 20.71 15.74
N LEU A 286 3.56 20.21 14.60
CA LEU A 286 3.27 21.03 13.43
C LEU A 286 2.19 22.06 13.75
N GLU A 287 1.06 21.61 14.31
CA GLU A 287 -0.04 22.49 14.71
C GLU A 287 0.41 23.55 15.72
N ALA A 288 1.24 23.17 16.70
CA ALA A 288 1.77 24.13 17.68
C ALA A 288 2.63 25.22 17.01
N LEU A 289 3.46 24.85 16.03
CA LEU A 289 4.29 25.79 15.29
C LEU A 289 3.45 26.72 14.41
N GLU A 290 2.38 26.22 13.80
CA GLU A 290 1.45 27.01 13.00
C GLU A 290 0.69 28.03 13.87
N ARG A 291 0.21 27.60 15.05
CA ARG A 291 -0.41 28.50 16.03
C ARG A 291 0.55 29.60 16.49
N GLU A 292 1.79 29.24 16.85
CA GLU A 292 2.82 30.21 17.23
C GLU A 292 3.14 31.20 16.09
N ALA A 293 3.12 30.76 14.84
CA ALA A 293 3.35 31.63 13.69
C ALA A 293 2.20 32.63 13.50
N ALA A 294 0.95 32.17 13.57
CA ALA A 294 -0.23 33.02 13.49
C ALA A 294 -0.28 34.07 14.60
N GLU A 295 0.01 33.67 15.85
CA GLU A 295 0.08 34.62 16.98
C GLU A 295 1.18 35.68 16.80
N ARG A 296 2.32 35.31 16.19
CA ARG A 296 3.40 36.28 15.89
C ARG A 296 3.02 37.26 14.80
N GLU A 297 2.28 36.79 13.79
CA GLU A 297 1.76 37.65 12.72
C GLU A 297 0.76 38.67 13.28
N GLU A 298 -0.17 38.23 14.14
CA GLU A 298 -1.13 39.10 14.82
C GLU A 298 -0.43 40.15 15.70
N ARG A 299 0.54 39.73 16.54
CA ARG A 299 1.32 40.68 17.37
C ARG A 299 2.21 41.61 16.55
N GLY A 300 2.68 41.18 15.38
CA GLY A 300 3.47 41.99 14.45
C GLY A 300 2.62 43.01 13.70
N ALA A 301 1.38 42.68 13.38
CA ALA A 301 0.40 43.59 12.78
C ALA A 301 -0.07 44.68 13.75
N ASP A 302 -0.11 44.38 15.06
CA ASP A 302 -0.49 45.33 16.12
C ASP A 302 0.66 46.24 16.59
N ALA A 303 1.88 46.09 16.06
CA ALA A 303 2.97 46.99 16.38
C ALA A 303 2.74 48.37 15.72
N PRO A 304 2.62 49.48 16.48
CA PRO A 304 2.40 50.79 15.89
C PRO A 304 3.56 51.15 14.96
N PRO A 305 3.30 51.81 13.81
CA PRO A 305 4.36 52.18 12.88
C PRO A 305 5.40 53.00 13.64
N LYS A 306 6.65 52.53 13.65
CA LYS A 306 7.78 53.31 14.17
C LYS A 306 7.74 54.65 13.46
N LYS A 307 7.44 55.72 14.20
CA LYS A 307 7.56 57.08 13.68
C LYS A 307 8.98 57.23 13.16
N ALA A 308 9.11 57.47 11.86
CA ALA A 308 10.37 57.88 11.27
C ALA A 308 10.66 59.26 11.85
N ASP A 309 11.66 59.33 12.74
CA ASP A 309 12.22 60.60 13.17
C ASP A 309 12.89 61.23 11.93
N PHE A 310 12.24 62.25 11.38
CA PHE A 310 12.77 63.19 10.39
C PHE A 310 13.30 64.43 11.09
#